data_AF-A0A5C3KRB5-F1
#
_entry.id   AF-A0A5C3KRB5-F1
#
_cell.length_a   1.000
_cell.length_b   1.000
_cell.length_c   1.000
_cell.angle_alpha   90.00
_cell.angle_beta   90.00
_cell.angle_gamma   90.00
#
_symmetry.space_group_name_H-M   'P 1'
#
loop_
_entity.id
_entity.type
_entity.pdbx_description
1 polymer ?
#
loop_
_entity_poly.entity_id
_entity_poly.type
_entity_poly.pdbx_seq_one_letter_code
_entity_poly.pdbx_strand_id
1 'polypeptide(L)'
;MFSPPLAKLQQNLNNLEALVPSRSDIDRATAFLGDAVQLYMTKEEHQQHTEPHVDKLLGANGEWQETLDWASNIKPDAVWWHKDFALLILELKKMPGNGGDAVLQATADYNQILMGEKFEDLWGSCNFPVILLGISGTRIEVSAAVCVGPIYVSTLYTLDLALGVQASANATQLARVFNALSSARTDLINYYDEIPDSPSASSQLTAVYPDPTFVDARSPPLTFSKFTARKGESTFTIPNWCDSLTFIYNATLDTTGQEVVVKFTRRYNQAAHAILSNRGLAPKLHFCGRIVGELYMVVMDRVKGMSLWELLQEGVPIPAFVLEKVEKAISYLHDANVVFGDLRDANILCFHSEESDGLANRGVFLIDFDWAGKDGQDLYPATLNTENPWEESVRPLGVMRKAHDMWQVDRLKRQCARNP
;
A
#
# COMPACT_ATOMS: atom_id res chain seq x y z
N MET A 1 1.54 -4.78 -1.76
CA MET A 1 2.54 -3.88 -2.39
C MET A 1 3.97 -4.41 -2.28
N PHE A 2 4.39 -4.99 -1.15
CA PHE A 2 5.81 -5.40 -0.95
C PHE A 2 6.05 -6.92 -0.94
N SER A 3 5.00 -7.73 -0.86
CA SER A 3 5.13 -9.19 -0.75
C SER A 3 4.04 -9.86 -1.58
N PRO A 4 4.39 -10.55 -2.68
CA PRO A 4 3.43 -11.33 -3.44
C PRO A 4 2.72 -12.43 -2.64
N PRO A 5 3.39 -13.19 -1.74
CA PRO A 5 2.71 -14.14 -0.85
C PRO A 5 1.59 -13.50 -0.03
N LEU A 6 1.86 -12.35 0.63
CA LEU A 6 0.88 -11.66 1.45
C LEU A 6 -0.22 -10.98 0.62
N ALA A 7 0.10 -10.53 -0.59
CA ALA A 7 -0.90 -10.02 -1.53
C ALA A 7 -1.86 -11.14 -1.97
N LYS A 8 -1.35 -12.32 -2.31
CA LYS A 8 -2.17 -13.49 -2.63
C LYS A 8 -3.05 -13.91 -1.45
N LEU A 9 -2.52 -13.86 -0.22
CA LEU A 9 -3.32 -14.05 1.00
C LEU A 9 -4.48 -13.05 1.07
N GLN A 10 -4.20 -11.75 0.90
CA GLN A 10 -5.25 -10.72 0.90
C GLN A 10 -6.30 -10.96 -0.18
N GLN A 11 -5.90 -11.36 -1.39
CA GLN A 11 -6.83 -11.67 -2.48
C GLN A 11 -7.74 -12.86 -2.13
N ASN A 12 -7.17 -13.92 -1.55
CA ASN A 12 -7.91 -15.09 -1.11
C ASN A 12 -8.91 -14.74 0.02
N LEU A 13 -8.50 -13.93 0.99
CA LEU A 13 -9.35 -13.49 2.10
C LEU A 13 -10.49 -12.56 1.63
N ASN A 14 -10.25 -11.74 0.60
CA ASN A 14 -11.28 -10.90 -0.02
C ASN A 14 -12.27 -11.70 -0.88
N ASN A 15 -11.94 -12.93 -1.26
CA ASN A 15 -12.75 -13.78 -2.13
C ASN A 15 -12.84 -15.22 -1.62
N LEU A 16 -13.15 -15.38 -0.33
CA LEU A 16 -13.21 -16.68 0.34
C LEU A 16 -14.19 -17.66 -0.34
N GLU A 17 -15.24 -17.16 -0.99
CA GLU A 17 -16.22 -18.00 -1.70
C GLU A 17 -15.61 -18.82 -2.86
N ALA A 18 -14.50 -18.34 -3.44
CA ALA A 18 -13.78 -19.07 -4.48
C ALA A 18 -12.96 -20.25 -3.94
N LEU A 19 -12.71 -20.29 -2.63
CA LEU A 19 -11.97 -21.39 -1.99
C LEU A 19 -12.95 -22.53 -1.64
N VAL A 20 -12.58 -23.72 -2.08
CA VAL A 20 -13.33 -24.96 -1.81
C VAL A 20 -12.55 -25.77 -0.77
N PRO A 21 -12.87 -25.65 0.53
CA PRO A 21 -12.20 -26.41 1.58
C PRO A 21 -12.50 -27.90 1.45
N SER A 22 -11.56 -28.74 1.87
CA SER A 22 -11.79 -30.18 1.92
C SER A 22 -12.79 -30.55 3.02
N ARG A 23 -13.37 -31.75 2.94
CA ARG A 23 -14.23 -32.26 4.01
C ARG A 23 -13.51 -32.30 5.36
N SER A 24 -12.24 -32.70 5.37
CA SER A 24 -11.42 -32.69 6.58
C SER A 24 -11.22 -31.29 7.17
N ASP A 25 -11.11 -30.26 6.32
CA ASP A 25 -10.97 -28.87 6.79
C ASP A 25 -12.28 -28.40 7.43
N ILE A 26 -13.43 -28.75 6.84
CA ILE A 26 -14.75 -28.46 7.42
C ILE A 26 -14.95 -29.17 8.75
N ASP A 27 -14.57 -30.44 8.87
CA ASP A 27 -14.70 -31.21 10.11
C ASP A 27 -13.83 -30.59 11.22
N ARG A 28 -12.59 -30.19 10.89
CA ARG A 28 -11.67 -29.50 11.81
C ARG A 28 -12.17 -28.11 12.19
N ALA A 29 -12.68 -27.33 11.24
CA ALA A 29 -13.22 -26.00 11.51
C ALA A 29 -14.50 -26.07 12.37
N THR A 30 -15.34 -27.08 12.15
CA THR A 30 -16.52 -27.34 13.00
C THR A 30 -16.10 -27.66 14.43
N ALA A 31 -15.10 -28.52 14.60
CA ALA A 31 -14.58 -28.85 15.93
C ALA A 31 -13.98 -27.61 16.61
N PHE A 32 -13.17 -26.82 15.89
CA PHE A 32 -12.62 -25.57 16.41
C PHE A 32 -13.71 -24.58 16.79
N LEU A 33 -14.75 -24.42 15.98
CA LEU A 33 -15.89 -23.55 16.29
C LEU A 33 -16.61 -23.99 17.56
N GLY A 34 -16.78 -25.30 17.77
CA GLY A 34 -17.39 -25.85 18.98
C GLY A 34 -16.61 -25.51 20.25
N ASP A 35 -15.28 -25.55 20.16
CA ASP A 35 -14.38 -25.24 21.27
C ASP A 35 -14.21 -23.71 21.45
N ALA A 36 -14.09 -22.92 20.38
CA ALA A 36 -13.84 -21.49 20.45
C ALA A 36 -14.99 -20.69 21.10
N VAL A 37 -16.23 -21.21 21.07
CA VAL A 37 -17.39 -20.57 21.71
C VAL A 37 -17.53 -20.95 23.19
N GLN A 38 -16.74 -21.91 23.68
CA GLN A 38 -16.66 -22.15 25.12
C GLN A 38 -15.93 -20.98 25.80
N LEU A 39 -16.54 -20.42 26.85
CA LEU A 39 -15.89 -19.38 27.65
C LEU A 39 -14.88 -20.03 28.61
N TYR A 40 -13.62 -20.11 28.19
CA TYR A 40 -12.53 -20.62 29.03
C TYR A 40 -12.23 -19.69 30.19
N MET A 41 -11.91 -20.24 31.36
CA MET A 41 -11.68 -19.45 32.56
C MET A 41 -10.25 -18.88 32.56
N THR A 42 -9.29 -19.61 32.02
CA THR A 42 -7.87 -19.21 31.94
C THR A 42 -7.35 -19.13 30.50
N LYS A 43 -6.19 -18.51 30.30
CA LYS A 43 -5.52 -18.45 28.98
C LYS A 43 -4.97 -19.83 28.59
N GLU A 44 -4.49 -20.59 29.57
CA GLU A 44 -3.92 -21.92 29.38
C GLU A 44 -4.99 -22.92 28.91
N GLU A 45 -6.21 -22.85 29.46
CA GLU A 45 -7.34 -23.65 28.99
C GLU A 45 -7.71 -23.29 27.54
N HIS A 46 -7.77 -21.99 27.23
CA HIS A 46 -8.05 -21.54 25.86
C HIS A 46 -7.01 -22.05 24.86
N GLN A 47 -5.73 -22.04 25.24
CA GLN A 47 -4.66 -22.58 24.41
C GLN A 47 -4.79 -24.08 24.20
N GLN A 48 -4.98 -24.88 25.27
CA GLN A 48 -5.08 -26.35 25.18
C GLN A 48 -6.16 -26.81 24.19
N HIS A 49 -7.25 -26.05 24.09
CA HIS A 49 -8.32 -26.30 23.15
C HIS A 49 -8.08 -25.71 21.76
N THR A 50 -7.32 -24.62 21.63
CA THR A 50 -7.05 -23.95 20.34
C THR A 50 -5.91 -24.60 19.55
N GLU A 51 -4.82 -24.92 20.24
CA GLU A 51 -3.58 -25.49 19.70
C GLU A 51 -3.79 -26.66 18.71
N PRO A 52 -4.47 -27.77 19.10
CA PRO A 52 -4.61 -28.92 18.23
C PRO A 52 -5.43 -28.65 16.97
N HIS A 53 -6.30 -27.64 16.99
CA HIS A 53 -7.12 -27.27 15.83
C HIS A 53 -6.36 -26.37 14.89
N VAL A 54 -5.67 -25.35 15.42
CA VAL A 54 -4.90 -24.39 14.62
C VAL A 54 -3.79 -25.10 13.86
N ASP A 55 -2.98 -25.95 14.51
CA ASP A 55 -1.92 -26.73 13.86
C ASP A 55 -2.46 -27.59 12.70
N LYS A 56 -3.58 -28.27 12.94
CA LYS A 56 -4.22 -29.13 11.94
C LYS A 56 -4.81 -28.32 10.80
N LEU A 57 -5.47 -27.20 11.07
CA LEU A 57 -6.10 -26.35 10.05
C LEU A 57 -5.05 -25.61 9.21
N LEU A 58 -3.94 -25.23 9.82
CA LEU A 58 -2.77 -24.74 9.11
C LEU A 58 -2.08 -25.88 8.36
N GLY A 59 -2.12 -27.13 8.83
CA GLY A 59 -1.44 -28.25 8.19
C GLY A 59 0.05 -28.35 8.50
N ALA A 60 0.50 -27.72 9.59
CA ALA A 60 1.84 -27.82 10.15
C ALA A 60 1.78 -27.49 11.65
N ASN A 61 2.65 -28.10 12.45
CA ASN A 61 2.73 -27.80 13.87
C ASN A 61 3.51 -26.51 14.10
N GLY A 62 3.02 -25.67 15.01
CA GLY A 62 3.74 -24.50 15.51
C GLY A 62 4.65 -24.85 16.69
N GLU A 63 5.56 -23.93 17.03
CA GLU A 63 6.27 -23.92 18.30
C GLU A 63 5.44 -23.11 19.30
N TRP A 64 4.80 -23.81 20.24
CA TRP A 64 3.88 -23.22 21.22
C TRP A 64 4.60 -22.90 22.53
N GLN A 65 4.33 -21.71 23.08
CA GLN A 65 4.84 -21.26 24.39
C GLN A 65 6.36 -21.32 24.54
N GLU A 66 7.10 -21.22 23.45
CA GLU A 66 8.56 -21.16 23.47
C GLU A 66 9.04 -19.76 23.86
N THR A 67 9.93 -19.68 24.84
CA THR A 67 10.61 -18.42 25.17
C THR A 67 11.75 -18.22 24.20
N LEU A 68 11.74 -17.11 23.48
CA LEU A 68 12.82 -16.74 22.55
C LEU A 68 13.85 -15.91 23.31
N ASP A 69 14.78 -16.59 24.00
CA ASP A 69 15.82 -15.95 24.83
C ASP A 69 16.67 -14.94 24.05
N TRP A 70 16.86 -15.19 22.74
CA TRP A 70 17.62 -14.35 21.82
C TRP A 70 16.84 -13.12 21.30
N ALA A 71 15.53 -13.05 21.53
CA ALA A 71 14.65 -11.95 21.11
C ALA A 71 14.02 -11.28 22.33
N SER A 72 14.86 -10.74 23.23
CA SER A 72 14.41 -10.07 24.46
C SER A 72 13.58 -10.95 25.42
N ASN A 73 13.72 -12.28 25.35
CA ASN A 73 12.93 -13.24 26.13
C ASN A 73 11.41 -13.10 25.92
N ILE A 74 10.99 -12.70 24.70
CA ILE A 74 9.56 -12.73 24.36
C ILE A 74 9.04 -14.17 24.40
N LYS A 75 7.72 -14.30 24.55
CA LYS A 75 7.04 -15.59 24.57
C LYS A 75 5.73 -15.49 23.81
N PRO A 76 5.77 -15.54 22.46
CA PRO A 76 4.57 -15.60 21.65
C PRO A 76 3.77 -16.86 21.99
N ASP A 77 2.45 -16.83 21.80
CA ASP A 77 1.66 -18.03 22.09
C ASP A 77 1.99 -19.20 21.14
N ALA A 78 2.19 -18.90 19.86
CA ALA A 78 2.81 -19.84 18.92
C ALA A 78 3.51 -19.14 17.75
N VAL A 79 4.55 -19.77 17.21
CA VAL A 79 5.23 -19.34 15.97
C VAL A 79 5.40 -20.52 15.02
N TRP A 80 5.16 -20.30 13.73
CA TRP A 80 5.50 -21.25 12.67
C TRP A 80 6.72 -20.73 11.93
N TRP A 81 7.80 -21.50 11.97
CA TRP A 81 9.08 -21.13 11.36
C TRP A 81 9.32 -21.84 10.03
N HIS A 82 10.16 -21.22 9.20
CA HIS A 82 10.90 -21.88 8.14
C HIS A 82 12.35 -21.44 8.22
N LYS A 83 13.26 -22.38 8.49
CA LYS A 83 14.63 -22.05 8.91
C LYS A 83 14.57 -21.09 10.10
N ASP A 84 15.21 -19.93 10.01
CA ASP A 84 15.17 -18.89 11.03
C ASP A 84 14.02 -17.88 10.88
N PHE A 85 13.20 -17.96 9.82
CA PHE A 85 12.19 -16.95 9.50
C PHE A 85 10.80 -17.30 10.04
N ALA A 86 10.16 -16.35 10.71
CA ALA A 86 8.77 -16.49 11.16
C ALA A 86 7.82 -16.37 9.96
N LEU A 87 7.02 -17.40 9.72
CA LEU A 87 5.98 -17.40 8.69
C LEU A 87 4.65 -16.87 9.25
N LEU A 88 4.34 -17.27 10.49
CA LEU A 88 3.12 -16.89 11.19
C LEU A 88 3.41 -16.76 12.69
N ILE A 89 2.96 -15.68 13.30
CA ILE A 89 2.99 -15.45 14.75
C ILE A 89 1.56 -15.36 15.25
N LEU A 90 1.24 -16.15 16.26
CA LEU A 90 -0.08 -16.24 16.85
C LEU A 90 -0.08 -15.75 18.29
N GLU A 91 -1.09 -14.95 18.60
CA GLU A 91 -1.38 -14.46 19.94
C GLU A 91 -2.84 -14.76 20.32
N LEU A 92 -3.01 -15.32 21.51
CA LEU A 92 -4.29 -15.68 22.10
C LEU A 92 -4.69 -14.68 23.18
N LYS A 93 -5.95 -14.27 23.12
CA LYS A 93 -6.61 -13.54 24.21
C LYS A 93 -7.87 -14.29 24.61
N LYS A 94 -8.20 -14.21 25.90
CA LYS A 94 -9.39 -14.86 26.44
C LYS A 94 -10.66 -14.36 25.73
N MET A 95 -10.77 -13.05 25.55
CA MET A 95 -11.86 -12.36 24.86
C MET A 95 -11.36 -10.98 24.38
N PRO A 96 -12.05 -10.34 23.43
CA PRO A 96 -11.71 -8.97 23.02
C PRO A 96 -11.69 -8.02 24.22
N GLY A 97 -10.60 -7.26 24.35
CA GLY A 97 -10.40 -6.30 25.45
C GLY A 97 -9.81 -6.88 26.74
N ASN A 98 -9.55 -8.19 26.82
CA ASN A 98 -8.88 -8.82 27.96
C ASN A 98 -7.43 -9.19 27.62
N GLY A 99 -6.46 -8.70 28.40
CA GLY A 99 -5.04 -9.00 28.19
C GLY A 99 -4.40 -8.24 27.03
N GLY A 100 -5.02 -7.15 26.57
CA GLY A 100 -4.57 -6.34 25.45
C GLY A 100 -5.11 -6.80 24.10
N ASP A 101 -4.52 -6.26 23.04
CA ASP A 101 -4.84 -6.60 21.65
C ASP A 101 -3.89 -7.70 21.15
N ALA A 102 -4.45 -8.76 20.57
CA ALA A 102 -3.69 -9.92 20.11
C ALA A 102 -2.73 -9.57 18.96
N VAL A 103 -3.22 -8.82 17.96
CA VAL A 103 -2.45 -8.47 16.76
C VAL A 103 -1.34 -7.48 17.10
N LEU A 104 -1.60 -6.50 17.98
CA LEU A 104 -0.58 -5.56 18.44
C LEU A 104 0.51 -6.27 19.24
N GLN A 105 0.16 -7.27 20.07
CA GLN A 105 1.17 -8.08 20.75
C GLN A 105 1.99 -8.90 19.75
N ALA A 106 1.35 -9.58 18.79
CA ALA A 106 2.06 -10.32 17.74
C ALA A 106 2.98 -9.41 16.90
N THR A 107 2.58 -8.14 16.70
CA THR A 107 3.41 -7.12 16.06
C THR A 107 4.63 -6.77 16.90
N ALA A 108 4.46 -6.62 18.22
CA ALA A 108 5.57 -6.34 19.13
C ALA A 108 6.54 -7.53 19.18
N ASP A 109 6.03 -8.75 19.22
CA ASP A 109 6.83 -9.98 19.17
C ASP A 109 7.62 -10.10 17.87
N TYR A 110 6.96 -9.86 16.73
CA TYR A 110 7.62 -9.77 15.42
C TYR A 110 8.75 -8.74 15.40
N ASN A 111 8.51 -7.55 15.96
CA ASN A 111 9.55 -6.52 16.05
C ASN A 111 10.75 -7.02 16.88
N GLN A 112 10.52 -7.65 18.03
CA GLN A 112 11.61 -8.19 18.85
C GLN A 112 12.37 -9.33 18.16
N ILE A 113 11.68 -10.19 17.41
CA ILE A 113 12.29 -11.22 16.56
C ILE A 113 13.24 -10.58 15.54
N LEU A 114 12.80 -9.53 14.83
CA LEU A 114 13.64 -8.87 13.81
C LEU A 114 14.84 -8.12 14.39
N MET A 115 14.76 -7.65 15.63
CA MET A 115 15.87 -6.98 16.31
C MET A 115 16.94 -7.96 16.83
N GLY A 116 16.74 -9.27 16.68
CA GLY A 116 17.76 -10.27 17.02
C GLY A 116 18.99 -10.18 16.10
N GLU A 117 20.19 -10.34 16.66
CA GLU A 117 21.47 -10.21 15.96
C GLU A 117 21.55 -11.07 14.67
N LYS A 118 20.89 -12.22 14.65
CA LYS A 118 20.89 -13.14 13.50
C LYS A 118 20.27 -12.58 12.23
N PHE A 119 19.48 -11.50 12.31
CA PHE A 119 18.88 -10.85 11.15
C PHE A 119 19.63 -9.59 10.69
N GLU A 120 20.66 -9.14 11.43
CA GLU A 120 21.42 -7.92 11.12
C GLU A 120 21.94 -7.90 9.67
N ASP A 121 22.51 -9.03 9.22
CA ASP A 121 23.07 -9.16 7.87
C ASP A 121 22.03 -9.24 6.75
N LEU A 122 20.76 -9.49 7.09
CA LEU A 122 19.65 -9.66 6.15
C LEU A 122 18.84 -8.38 5.93
N TRP A 123 19.07 -7.34 6.73
CA TRP A 123 18.36 -6.07 6.60
C TRP A 123 18.51 -5.47 5.21
N GLY A 124 17.36 -5.14 4.62
CA GLY A 124 17.24 -4.56 3.28
C GLY A 124 17.39 -5.56 2.12
N SER A 125 17.94 -6.75 2.37
CA SER A 125 17.95 -7.89 1.43
C SER A 125 16.68 -8.75 1.53
N CYS A 126 16.00 -8.69 2.67
CA CYS A 126 14.71 -9.32 2.95
C CYS A 126 13.76 -8.28 3.54
N ASN A 127 12.46 -8.40 3.25
CA ASN A 127 11.42 -7.59 3.90
C ASN A 127 10.59 -8.35 4.92
N PHE A 128 11.05 -9.54 5.29
CA PHE A 128 10.55 -10.38 6.37
C PHE A 128 9.01 -10.48 6.43
N PRO A 129 8.35 -10.87 5.33
CA PRO A 129 6.90 -10.95 5.29
C PRO A 129 6.39 -12.01 6.28
N VAL A 130 5.45 -11.63 7.14
CA VAL A 130 4.90 -12.52 8.18
C VAL A 130 3.38 -12.36 8.28
N ILE A 131 2.70 -13.44 8.64
CA ILE A 131 1.28 -13.42 9.00
C ILE A 131 1.16 -13.23 10.52
N LEU A 132 0.32 -12.31 10.95
CA LEU A 132 0.00 -12.10 12.37
C LEU A 132 -1.43 -12.57 12.61
N LEU A 133 -1.60 -13.59 13.46
CA LEU A 133 -2.89 -14.20 13.73
C LEU A 133 -3.30 -13.92 15.18
N GLY A 134 -4.32 -13.09 15.36
CA GLY A 134 -4.93 -12.86 16.66
C GLY A 134 -6.17 -13.73 16.85
N ILE A 135 -6.27 -14.45 17.96
CA ILE A 135 -7.50 -15.15 18.35
C ILE A 135 -7.92 -14.67 19.73
N SER A 136 -8.99 -13.87 19.77
CA SER A 136 -9.53 -13.26 20.98
C SER A 136 -10.91 -13.84 21.27
N GLY A 137 -10.97 -14.93 22.03
CA GLY A 137 -12.20 -15.71 22.21
C GLY A 137 -12.79 -16.14 20.86
N THR A 138 -13.98 -15.67 20.54
CA THR A 138 -14.65 -15.98 19.26
C THR A 138 -14.20 -15.12 18.08
N ARG A 139 -13.34 -14.13 18.29
CA ARG A 139 -12.84 -13.26 17.22
C ARG A 139 -11.52 -13.76 16.68
N ILE A 140 -11.42 -13.91 15.36
CA ILE A 140 -10.18 -14.19 14.64
C ILE A 140 -9.81 -12.96 13.81
N GLU A 141 -8.57 -12.52 13.92
CA GLU A 141 -8.01 -11.41 13.19
C GLU A 141 -6.75 -11.86 12.44
N VAL A 142 -6.80 -11.72 11.11
CA VAL A 142 -5.66 -12.02 10.24
C VAL A 142 -5.08 -10.70 9.78
N SER A 143 -3.83 -10.46 10.16
CA SER A 143 -3.04 -9.32 9.72
C SER A 143 -1.78 -9.82 9.01
N ALA A 144 -1.16 -8.94 8.25
CA ALA A 144 0.13 -9.19 7.62
C ALA A 144 1.09 -8.07 7.95
N ALA A 145 2.36 -8.41 8.13
CA ALA A 145 3.42 -7.45 8.37
C ALA A 145 4.60 -7.65 7.40
N VAL A 146 5.25 -6.52 7.07
CA VAL A 146 6.51 -6.48 6.34
C VAL A 146 7.41 -5.43 6.98
N CYS A 147 8.72 -5.63 6.87
CA CYS A 147 9.72 -4.70 7.33
C CYS A 147 10.50 -4.13 6.14
N VAL A 148 10.28 -2.85 5.85
CA VAL A 148 10.89 -2.15 4.70
C VAL A 148 11.46 -0.83 5.17
N GLY A 149 12.27 -0.88 6.24
CA GLY A 149 12.67 0.24 7.08
C GLY A 149 11.90 0.21 8.40
N PRO A 150 10.76 0.89 8.52
CA PRO A 150 9.80 0.63 9.58
C PRO A 150 8.94 -0.62 9.27
N ILE A 151 8.25 -1.12 10.29
CA ILE A 151 7.31 -2.23 10.17
C ILE A 151 5.95 -1.69 9.74
N TYR A 152 5.40 -2.25 8.67
CA TYR A 152 4.03 -1.99 8.23
C TYR A 152 3.16 -3.18 8.52
N VAL A 153 2.06 -2.93 9.23
CA VAL A 153 1.04 -3.93 9.53
C VAL A 153 -0.26 -3.53 8.85
N SER A 154 -0.95 -4.49 8.27
CA SER A 154 -2.29 -4.31 7.71
C SER A 154 -3.20 -5.44 8.14
N THR A 155 -4.34 -5.09 8.73
CA THR A 155 -5.42 -6.05 8.99
C THR A 155 -6.04 -6.45 7.66
N LEU A 156 -6.01 -7.75 7.35
CA LEU A 156 -6.51 -8.30 6.10
C LEU A 156 -7.93 -8.83 6.25
N TYR A 157 -8.25 -9.42 7.40
CA TYR A 157 -9.56 -10.04 7.62
C TYR A 157 -9.90 -10.14 9.11
N THR A 158 -11.18 -9.98 9.44
CA THR A 158 -11.72 -10.22 10.79
C THR A 158 -12.95 -11.11 10.68
N LEU A 159 -13.00 -12.16 11.50
CA LEU A 159 -14.10 -13.11 11.58
C LEU A 159 -14.58 -13.21 13.02
N ASP A 160 -15.85 -12.87 13.26
CA ASP A 160 -16.53 -13.11 14.52
C ASP A 160 -17.29 -14.43 14.45
N LEU A 161 -16.82 -15.44 15.19
CA LEU A 161 -17.43 -16.75 15.27
C LEU A 161 -18.69 -16.71 16.15
N ALA A 162 -19.73 -17.39 15.69
CA ALA A 162 -20.98 -17.57 16.44
C ALA A 162 -21.55 -18.98 16.24
N LEU A 163 -22.15 -19.54 17.30
CA LEU A 163 -22.96 -20.74 17.23
C LEU A 163 -24.44 -20.41 16.96
N GLY A 164 -25.23 -21.41 16.59
CA GLY A 164 -26.66 -21.29 16.30
C GLY A 164 -26.96 -21.41 14.80
N VAL A 165 -27.89 -20.60 14.29
CA VAL A 165 -28.35 -20.66 12.88
C VAL A 165 -27.19 -20.48 11.88
N GLN A 166 -26.13 -19.77 12.28
CA GLN A 166 -24.96 -19.48 11.44
C GLN A 166 -23.82 -20.50 11.57
N ALA A 167 -23.96 -21.56 12.38
CA ALA A 167 -22.85 -22.49 12.66
C ALA A 167 -22.25 -23.12 11.39
N SER A 168 -23.11 -23.55 10.44
CA SER A 168 -22.64 -24.13 9.18
C SER A 168 -21.90 -23.13 8.30
N ALA A 169 -22.38 -21.88 8.25
CA ALA A 169 -21.74 -20.82 7.48
C ALA A 169 -20.39 -20.44 8.10
N ASN A 170 -20.33 -20.30 9.43
CA ASN A 170 -19.12 -19.98 10.17
C ASN A 170 -18.06 -21.08 10.07
N ALA A 171 -18.45 -22.36 10.17
CA ALA A 171 -17.52 -23.47 9.97
C ALA A 171 -16.92 -23.48 8.56
N THR A 172 -17.76 -23.21 7.54
CA THR A 172 -17.31 -23.11 6.14
C THR A 172 -16.36 -21.93 5.94
N GLN A 173 -16.71 -20.77 6.50
CA GLN A 173 -15.90 -19.56 6.42
C GLN A 173 -14.55 -19.73 7.11
N LEU A 174 -14.57 -20.30 8.31
CA LEU A 174 -13.39 -20.61 9.10
C LEU A 174 -12.45 -21.58 8.35
N ALA A 175 -12.99 -22.64 7.75
CA ALA A 175 -12.20 -23.57 6.94
C ALA A 175 -11.55 -22.87 5.74
N ARG A 176 -12.26 -21.96 5.07
CA ARG A 176 -11.72 -21.16 3.95
C ARG A 176 -10.62 -20.20 4.40
N VAL A 177 -10.79 -19.54 5.55
CA VAL A 177 -9.75 -18.67 6.13
C VAL A 177 -8.48 -19.46 6.40
N PHE A 178 -8.58 -20.62 7.07
CA PHE A 178 -7.42 -21.45 7.34
C PHE A 178 -6.81 -22.08 6.10
N ASN A 179 -7.61 -22.40 5.07
CA ASN A 179 -7.10 -22.81 3.77
C ASN A 179 -6.25 -21.69 3.12
N ALA A 180 -6.71 -20.44 3.18
CA ALA A 180 -5.95 -19.28 2.70
C ALA A 180 -4.64 -19.09 3.51
N LEU A 181 -4.70 -19.20 4.83
CA LEU A 181 -3.52 -19.13 5.71
C LEU A 181 -2.51 -20.24 5.42
N SER A 182 -2.97 -21.48 5.25
CA SER A 182 -2.12 -22.62 4.89
C SER A 182 -1.44 -22.40 3.55
N SER A 183 -2.17 -21.95 2.53
CA SER A 183 -1.58 -21.63 1.22
C SER A 183 -0.54 -20.52 1.33
N ALA A 184 -0.85 -19.46 2.07
CA ALA A 184 0.06 -18.34 2.25
C ALA A 184 1.34 -18.75 3.00
N ARG A 185 1.25 -19.65 3.99
CA ARG A 185 2.42 -20.24 4.63
C ARG A 185 3.31 -20.95 3.61
N THR A 186 2.74 -21.77 2.73
CA THR A 186 3.51 -22.43 1.67
C THR A 186 4.14 -21.43 0.70
N ASP A 187 3.43 -20.36 0.33
CA ASP A 187 3.99 -19.30 -0.52
C ASP A 187 5.14 -18.55 0.19
N LEU A 188 5.05 -18.34 1.50
CA LEU A 188 6.13 -17.75 2.31
C LEU A 188 7.34 -18.66 2.44
N ILE A 189 7.15 -19.98 2.57
CA ILE A 189 8.26 -20.96 2.53
C ILE A 189 9.05 -20.80 1.23
N ASN A 190 8.35 -20.79 0.10
CA ASN A 190 8.98 -20.62 -1.21
C ASN A 190 9.74 -19.29 -1.30
N TYR A 191 9.16 -18.20 -0.78
CA TYR A 191 9.82 -16.89 -0.72
C TYR A 191 11.13 -16.94 0.10
N TYR A 192 11.10 -17.53 1.30
CA TYR A 192 12.27 -17.64 2.17
C TYR A 192 13.32 -18.65 1.67
N ASP A 193 12.95 -19.57 0.78
CA ASP A 193 13.90 -20.45 0.09
C ASP A 193 14.69 -19.74 -1.02
N GLU A 194 14.16 -18.65 -1.57
CA GLU A 194 14.86 -17.82 -2.57
C GLU A 194 15.85 -16.83 -1.94
N ILE A 195 15.81 -16.64 -0.62
CA ILE A 195 16.72 -15.74 0.08
C ILE A 195 18.10 -16.39 0.23
N PRO A 196 19.18 -15.74 -0.26
CA PRO A 196 20.52 -16.29 -0.13
C PRO A 196 21.05 -16.21 1.31
N ASP A 197 21.78 -17.23 1.75
CA ASP A 197 22.43 -17.28 3.08
C ASP A 197 23.49 -16.18 3.28
N SER A 198 23.95 -15.55 2.20
CA SER A 198 24.91 -14.45 2.23
C SER A 198 24.55 -13.44 1.15
N PRO A 199 23.74 -12.41 1.48
CA PRO A 199 23.35 -11.41 0.50
C PRO A 199 24.55 -10.59 0.04
N SER A 200 24.66 -10.37 -1.27
CA SER A 200 25.66 -9.45 -1.82
C SER A 200 25.31 -8.00 -1.48
N ALA A 201 26.31 -7.12 -1.41
CA ALA A 201 26.10 -5.68 -1.16
C ALA A 201 25.11 -5.03 -2.16
N SER A 202 24.99 -5.56 -3.38
CA SER A 202 24.02 -5.09 -4.38
C SER A 202 22.56 -5.51 -4.11
N SER A 203 22.35 -6.52 -3.26
CA SER A 203 21.04 -7.07 -2.91
C SER A 203 20.41 -6.37 -1.70
N GLN A 204 21.17 -5.58 -0.96
CA GLN A 204 20.79 -4.97 0.32
C GLN A 204 19.66 -3.93 0.26
N LEU A 205 19.18 -3.55 -0.93
CA LEU A 205 18.09 -2.58 -1.06
C LEU A 205 16.96 -3.06 -1.95
N THR A 206 17.03 -4.26 -2.53
CA THR A 206 15.99 -4.73 -3.45
C THR A 206 14.69 -5.08 -2.71
N ALA A 207 14.79 -5.63 -1.50
CA ALA A 207 13.61 -6.06 -0.75
C ALA A 207 12.82 -4.90 -0.11
N VAL A 208 13.43 -3.72 0.04
CA VAL A 208 12.71 -2.51 0.51
C VAL A 208 11.88 -1.85 -0.59
N TYR A 209 12.10 -2.23 -1.86
CA TYR A 209 11.30 -1.73 -2.97
C TYR A 209 10.00 -2.52 -3.16
N PRO A 210 8.96 -1.89 -3.75
CA PRO A 210 7.71 -2.57 -4.03
C PRO A 210 7.86 -3.77 -4.97
N ASP A 211 7.13 -4.84 -4.66
CA ASP A 211 6.90 -5.99 -5.54
C ASP A 211 5.37 -6.21 -5.67
N PRO A 212 4.72 -5.44 -6.56
CA PRO A 212 3.26 -5.41 -6.61
C PRO A 212 2.68 -6.62 -7.35
N THR A 213 1.71 -7.28 -6.71
CA THR A 213 0.85 -8.27 -7.37
C THR A 213 -0.29 -7.57 -8.11
N PHE A 214 -0.37 -7.77 -9.42
CA PHE A 214 -1.38 -7.14 -10.27
C PHE A 214 -2.70 -7.90 -10.28
N VAL A 215 -3.81 -7.16 -10.38
CA VAL A 215 -5.17 -7.74 -10.49
C VAL A 215 -5.51 -8.05 -11.94
N ASP A 216 -5.38 -7.05 -12.82
CA ASP A 216 -5.92 -7.11 -14.19
C ASP A 216 -4.85 -7.00 -15.30
N ALA A 217 -3.74 -6.31 -15.05
CA ALA A 217 -2.77 -5.92 -16.08
C ALA A 217 -1.33 -6.13 -15.62
N ARG A 218 -0.42 -6.47 -16.52
CA ARG A 218 1.02 -6.52 -16.19
C ARG A 218 1.67 -5.17 -16.47
N SER A 219 2.43 -4.66 -15.51
CA SER A 219 3.32 -3.51 -15.73
C SER A 219 4.43 -3.86 -16.72
N PRO A 220 4.95 -2.90 -17.50
CA PRO A 220 6.25 -3.06 -18.15
C PRO A 220 7.32 -3.43 -17.10
N PRO A 221 8.31 -4.25 -17.47
CA PRO A 221 9.42 -4.58 -16.58
C PRO A 221 10.23 -3.32 -16.26
N LEU A 222 10.50 -3.11 -14.99
CA LEU A 222 11.21 -1.95 -14.46
C LEU A 222 11.99 -2.32 -13.20
N THR A 223 13.06 -1.57 -12.98
CA THR A 223 13.91 -1.70 -11.80
C THR A 223 13.82 -0.44 -10.95
N PHE A 224 13.39 -0.57 -9.70
CA PHE A 224 13.38 0.53 -8.73
C PHE A 224 14.80 0.94 -8.35
N SER A 225 15.04 2.24 -8.20
CA SER A 225 16.40 2.76 -7.95
C SER A 225 16.49 3.70 -6.75
N LYS A 226 15.48 4.55 -6.49
CA LYS A 226 15.48 5.54 -5.40
C LYS A 226 14.06 5.85 -4.93
N PHE A 227 13.93 6.35 -3.70
CA PHE A 227 12.70 6.98 -3.22
C PHE A 227 12.63 8.42 -3.73
N THR A 228 11.42 8.93 -3.93
CA THR A 228 11.20 10.35 -4.19
C THR A 228 10.69 11.01 -2.91
N ALA A 229 11.49 11.92 -2.36
CA ALA A 229 11.10 12.72 -1.20
C ALA A 229 9.92 13.63 -1.55
N ARG A 230 9.23 14.19 -0.54
CA ARG A 230 8.08 15.09 -0.72
C ARG A 230 8.38 16.33 -1.61
N LYS A 231 9.65 16.70 -1.75
CA LYS A 231 10.12 17.81 -2.62
C LYS A 231 10.60 17.35 -4.01
N GLY A 232 10.25 16.14 -4.45
CA GLY A 232 10.73 15.61 -5.74
C GLY A 232 12.20 15.18 -5.78
N GLU A 233 12.98 15.46 -4.73
CA GLU A 233 14.36 15.03 -4.59
C GLU A 233 14.48 13.51 -4.49
N SER A 234 15.50 12.94 -5.12
CA SER A 234 15.76 11.51 -5.00
C SER A 234 16.52 11.22 -3.70
N THR A 235 15.99 10.35 -2.87
CA THR A 235 16.60 9.96 -1.60
C THR A 235 16.70 8.44 -1.48
N PHE A 236 17.68 8.00 -0.70
CA PHE A 236 17.81 6.61 -0.25
C PHE A 236 17.13 6.41 1.12
N THR A 237 16.74 7.49 1.79
CA THR A 237 16.04 7.42 3.08
C THR A 237 14.57 7.07 2.86
N ILE A 238 14.16 5.96 3.44
CA ILE A 238 12.77 5.50 3.44
C ILE A 238 11.91 6.59 4.12
N PRO A 239 10.94 7.20 3.41
CA PRO A 239 10.09 8.22 4.01
C PRO A 239 9.33 7.67 5.22
N ASN A 240 8.94 8.51 6.18
CA ASN A 240 7.98 8.08 7.19
C ASN A 240 6.58 7.99 6.53
N TRP A 241 6.08 6.77 6.32
CA TRP A 241 4.87 6.53 5.53
C TRP A 241 3.55 6.75 6.29
N CYS A 242 3.58 6.96 7.62
CA CYS A 242 2.37 7.13 8.43
C CYS A 242 1.48 8.33 8.00
N ASP A 243 2.04 9.31 7.28
CA ASP A 243 1.33 10.53 6.88
C ASP A 243 1.07 10.64 5.36
N SER A 244 1.36 9.61 4.56
CA SER A 244 1.29 9.71 3.09
C SER A 244 0.16 8.86 2.50
N LEU A 245 -0.77 9.51 1.80
CA LEU A 245 -1.86 8.83 1.05
C LEU A 245 -1.39 8.24 -0.28
N THR A 246 -0.14 8.50 -0.64
CA THR A 246 0.46 8.21 -1.94
C THR A 246 1.93 7.86 -1.77
N PHE A 247 2.42 6.86 -2.52
CA PHE A 247 3.83 6.48 -2.54
C PHE A 247 4.44 6.75 -3.91
N ILE A 248 5.64 7.34 -3.95
CA ILE A 248 6.30 7.73 -5.19
C ILE A 248 7.75 7.22 -5.19
N TYR A 249 8.12 6.52 -6.25
CA TYR A 249 9.44 5.91 -6.44
C TYR A 249 10.02 6.32 -7.78
N ASN A 250 11.35 6.38 -7.85
CA ASN A 250 12.06 6.42 -9.12
C ASN A 250 12.40 4.99 -9.55
N ALA A 251 12.20 4.72 -10.82
CA ALA A 251 12.59 3.46 -11.45
C ALA A 251 13.16 3.71 -12.84
N THR A 252 13.71 2.65 -13.43
CA THR A 252 14.17 2.64 -14.82
C THR A 252 13.41 1.56 -15.56
N LEU A 253 12.88 1.86 -16.73
CA LEU A 253 12.27 0.85 -17.60
C LEU A 253 13.37 -0.06 -18.15
N ASP A 254 13.27 -1.36 -17.93
CA ASP A 254 14.33 -2.30 -18.30
C ASP A 254 14.50 -2.41 -19.83
N THR A 255 13.44 -2.12 -20.58
CA THR A 255 13.42 -2.19 -22.04
C THR A 255 14.10 -1.01 -22.74
N THR A 256 14.05 0.17 -22.14
CA THR A 256 14.52 1.42 -22.77
C THR A 256 15.65 2.10 -22.01
N GLY A 257 15.90 1.71 -20.75
CA GLY A 257 16.81 2.43 -19.86
C GLY A 257 16.27 3.81 -19.43
N GLN A 258 15.01 4.12 -19.74
CA GLN A 258 14.43 5.42 -19.45
C GLN A 258 14.05 5.54 -17.96
N GLU A 259 14.40 6.67 -17.34
CA GLU A 259 13.97 6.99 -15.98
C GLU A 259 12.47 7.33 -15.94
N VAL A 260 11.77 6.72 -14.98
CA VAL A 260 10.34 6.89 -14.76
C VAL A 260 10.04 7.12 -13.28
N VAL A 261 8.88 7.72 -13.03
CA VAL A 261 8.27 7.82 -11.71
C VAL A 261 7.16 6.78 -11.60
N VAL A 262 7.18 6.00 -10.51
CA VAL A 262 6.16 5.03 -10.16
C VAL A 262 5.37 5.56 -8.97
N LYS A 263 4.08 5.82 -9.16
CA LYS A 263 3.14 6.29 -8.14
C LYS A 263 2.19 5.16 -7.74
N PHE A 264 2.04 4.93 -6.44
CA PHE A 264 0.99 4.09 -5.87
C PHE A 264 -0.05 4.97 -5.16
N THR A 265 -1.32 4.83 -5.55
CA THR A 265 -2.42 5.65 -5.04
C THR A 265 -3.75 4.89 -5.08
N ARG A 266 -4.71 5.23 -4.23
CA ARG A 266 -6.03 4.55 -4.19
C ARG A 266 -6.93 4.91 -5.38
N ARG A 267 -6.74 6.08 -5.98
CA ARG A 267 -7.54 6.56 -7.11
C ARG A 267 -6.65 7.26 -8.12
N TYR A 268 -6.91 7.02 -9.41
CA TYR A 268 -6.16 7.66 -10.48
C TYR A 268 -7.03 7.84 -11.73
N ASN A 269 -7.05 9.05 -12.30
CA ASN A 269 -7.76 9.30 -13.54
C ASN A 269 -6.84 9.14 -14.76
N GLN A 270 -6.71 7.90 -15.24
CA GLN A 270 -5.91 7.57 -16.42
C GLN A 270 -6.35 8.35 -17.67
N ALA A 271 -7.66 8.55 -17.85
CA ALA A 271 -8.19 9.23 -19.03
C ALA A 271 -7.79 10.72 -19.06
N ALA A 272 -7.92 11.41 -17.93
CA ALA A 272 -7.50 12.80 -17.77
C ALA A 272 -5.99 12.97 -18.05
N HIS A 273 -5.17 12.08 -17.48
CA HIS A 273 -3.73 12.08 -17.72
C HIS A 273 -3.43 11.89 -19.22
N ALA A 274 -4.03 10.87 -19.86
CA ALA A 274 -3.81 10.60 -21.28
C ALA A 274 -4.22 11.78 -22.19
N ILE A 275 -5.31 12.49 -21.87
CA ILE A 275 -5.75 13.68 -22.64
C ILE A 275 -4.66 14.75 -22.70
N LEU A 276 -4.02 15.05 -21.56
CA LEU A 276 -2.97 16.06 -21.47
C LEU A 276 -1.62 15.55 -21.96
N SER A 277 -1.29 14.30 -21.65
CA SER A 277 -0.04 13.65 -22.05
C SER A 277 0.12 13.63 -23.58
N ASN A 278 -0.95 13.23 -24.31
CA ASN A 278 -0.98 13.24 -25.77
C ASN A 278 -0.84 14.64 -26.41
N ARG A 279 -0.93 15.70 -25.62
CA ARG A 279 -0.81 17.10 -26.05
C ARG A 279 0.46 17.78 -25.51
N GLY A 280 1.35 17.03 -24.86
CA GLY A 280 2.55 17.58 -24.23
C GLY A 280 2.24 18.54 -23.08
N LEU A 281 1.17 18.28 -22.32
CA LEU A 281 0.74 19.06 -21.15
C LEU A 281 0.72 18.23 -19.85
N ALA A 282 1.17 16.98 -19.93
CA ALA A 282 1.45 16.12 -18.79
C ALA A 282 2.62 15.18 -19.19
N PRO A 283 3.30 14.55 -18.22
CA PRO A 283 4.34 13.55 -18.51
C PRO A 283 3.77 12.40 -19.35
N LYS A 284 4.62 11.67 -20.09
CA LYS A 284 4.15 10.47 -20.79
C LYS A 284 3.68 9.43 -19.78
N LEU A 285 2.46 8.92 -19.93
CA LEU A 285 1.96 7.80 -19.15
C LEU A 285 2.37 6.48 -19.82
N HIS A 286 3.16 5.66 -19.12
CA HIS A 286 3.61 4.35 -19.61
C HIS A 286 2.70 3.21 -19.14
N PHE A 287 2.17 3.31 -17.93
CA PHE A 287 1.30 2.28 -17.36
C PHE A 287 0.36 2.86 -16.29
N CYS A 288 -0.85 2.32 -16.22
CA CYS A 288 -1.77 2.53 -15.11
C CYS A 288 -2.57 1.24 -14.93
N GLY A 289 -2.44 0.58 -13.77
CA GLY A 289 -3.10 -0.70 -13.52
C GLY A 289 -3.35 -0.95 -12.04
N ARG A 290 -4.34 -1.79 -11.75
CA ARG A 290 -4.72 -2.15 -10.38
C ARG A 290 -3.81 -3.23 -9.82
N ILE A 291 -3.43 -3.06 -8.56
CA ILE A 291 -2.68 -4.03 -7.77
C ILE A 291 -3.49 -4.44 -6.55
N VAL A 292 -3.15 -5.59 -5.96
CA VAL A 292 -3.77 -6.05 -4.72
C VAL A 292 -3.51 -5.04 -3.59
N GLY A 293 -4.54 -4.81 -2.76
CA GLY A 293 -4.56 -3.77 -1.73
C GLY A 293 -5.34 -2.50 -2.12
N GLU A 294 -6.18 -2.57 -3.16
CA GLU A 294 -6.99 -1.45 -3.65
C GLU A 294 -6.18 -0.23 -4.09
N LEU A 295 -4.99 -0.47 -4.65
CA LEU A 295 -4.12 0.57 -5.17
C LEU A 295 -4.01 0.49 -6.69
N TYR A 296 -3.75 1.63 -7.30
CA TYR A 296 -3.23 1.77 -8.65
C TYR A 296 -1.72 1.87 -8.59
N MET A 297 -1.03 1.21 -9.51
CA MET A 297 0.34 1.51 -9.88
C MET A 297 0.33 2.31 -11.17
N VAL A 298 0.96 3.48 -11.14
CA VAL A 298 1.03 4.41 -12.26
C VAL A 298 2.50 4.66 -12.58
N VAL A 299 2.90 4.39 -13.82
CA VAL A 299 4.27 4.61 -14.31
C VAL A 299 4.25 5.72 -15.35
N MET A 300 5.01 6.79 -15.13
CA MET A 300 5.06 7.95 -16.02
C MET A 300 6.49 8.49 -16.16
N ASP A 301 6.76 9.31 -17.18
CA ASP A 301 8.07 9.93 -17.38
C ASP A 301 8.55 10.65 -16.12
N ARG A 302 9.84 10.47 -15.79
CA ARG A 302 10.50 11.32 -14.79
C ARG A 302 10.88 12.65 -15.43
N VAL A 303 10.34 13.73 -14.88
CA VAL A 303 10.57 15.09 -15.40
C VAL A 303 11.46 15.84 -14.42
N LYS A 304 12.63 16.29 -14.89
CA LYS A 304 13.49 17.21 -14.14
C LYS A 304 12.92 18.62 -14.27
N GLY A 305 12.24 19.08 -13.23
CA GLY A 305 11.61 20.39 -13.20
C GLY A 305 11.34 20.83 -11.78
N MET A 306 10.81 22.04 -11.64
CA MET A 306 10.40 22.63 -10.37
C MET A 306 8.91 22.90 -10.40
N SER A 307 8.23 22.59 -9.30
CA SER A 307 6.84 23.01 -9.14
C SER A 307 6.75 24.54 -9.09
N LEU A 308 5.59 25.08 -9.47
CA LEU A 308 5.35 26.52 -9.35
C LEU A 308 5.50 26.99 -7.89
N TRP A 309 5.12 26.14 -6.94
CA TRP A 309 5.33 26.39 -5.52
C TRP A 309 6.81 26.60 -5.17
N GLU A 310 7.71 25.74 -5.65
CA GLU A 310 9.15 25.86 -5.41
C GLU A 310 9.73 27.12 -6.05
N LEU A 311 9.35 27.43 -7.30
CA LEU A 311 9.77 28.66 -7.97
C LEU A 311 9.40 29.91 -7.15
N LEU A 312 8.19 29.92 -6.59
CA LEU A 312 7.71 31.02 -5.75
C LEU A 312 8.48 31.14 -4.44
N GLN A 313 8.84 30.02 -3.82
CA GLN A 313 9.65 30.01 -2.60
C GLN A 313 11.07 30.53 -2.86
N GLU A 314 11.61 30.27 -4.05
CA GLU A 314 12.92 30.78 -4.47
C GLU A 314 12.87 32.22 -5.01
N GLY A 315 11.69 32.85 -5.05
CA GLY A 315 11.52 34.21 -5.57
C GLY A 315 11.74 34.32 -7.07
N VAL A 316 11.67 33.21 -7.81
CA VAL A 316 11.79 33.18 -9.26
C VAL A 316 10.48 33.70 -9.87
N PRO A 317 10.52 34.70 -10.78
CA PRO A 317 9.32 35.20 -11.46
C PRO A 317 8.59 34.10 -12.22
N ILE A 318 7.26 34.16 -12.24
CA ILE A 318 6.45 33.16 -12.94
C ILE A 318 6.60 33.38 -14.45
N PRO A 319 7.08 32.40 -15.23
CA PRO A 319 7.19 32.58 -16.66
C PRO A 319 5.83 32.78 -17.32
N ALA A 320 5.72 33.75 -18.23
CA ALA A 320 4.46 34.13 -18.88
C ALA A 320 3.75 32.95 -19.59
N PHE A 321 4.50 31.97 -20.10
CA PHE A 321 3.94 30.80 -20.76
C PHE A 321 3.18 29.85 -19.80
N VAL A 322 3.42 29.95 -18.48
CA VAL A 322 2.82 29.05 -17.49
C VAL A 322 1.31 29.18 -17.52
N LEU A 323 0.80 30.40 -17.43
CA LEU A 323 -0.63 30.66 -17.44
C LEU A 323 -1.28 30.16 -18.74
N GLU A 324 -0.69 30.48 -19.89
CA GLU A 324 -1.21 30.06 -21.20
C GLU A 324 -1.32 28.53 -21.31
N LYS A 325 -0.31 27.80 -20.83
CA LYS A 325 -0.28 26.33 -20.86
C LYS A 325 -1.29 25.73 -19.89
N VAL A 326 -1.44 26.29 -18.69
CA VAL A 326 -2.43 25.85 -17.70
C VAL A 326 -3.85 26.07 -18.22
N GLU A 327 -4.15 27.24 -18.80
CA GLU A 327 -5.47 27.51 -19.41
C GLU A 327 -5.80 26.52 -20.51
N LYS A 328 -4.84 26.23 -21.40
CA LYS A 328 -5.00 25.22 -22.45
C LYS A 328 -5.25 23.84 -21.88
N ALA A 329 -4.49 23.42 -20.85
CA ALA A 329 -4.67 22.13 -20.21
C ALA A 329 -6.07 21.98 -19.60
N ILE A 330 -6.52 22.98 -18.85
CA ILE A 330 -7.86 22.98 -18.25
C ILE A 330 -8.95 22.98 -19.32
N SER A 331 -8.81 23.76 -20.40
CA SER A 331 -9.74 23.74 -21.52
C SER A 331 -9.89 22.34 -22.12
N TYR A 332 -8.79 21.63 -22.39
CA TYR A 332 -8.85 20.28 -22.96
C TYR A 332 -9.53 19.26 -22.04
N LEU A 333 -9.34 19.37 -20.73
CA LEU A 333 -10.06 18.54 -19.76
C LEU A 333 -11.55 18.88 -19.74
N HIS A 334 -11.89 20.17 -19.72
CA HIS A 334 -13.27 20.64 -19.68
C HIS A 334 -14.06 20.27 -20.94
N ASP A 335 -13.42 20.31 -22.10
CA ASP A 335 -13.98 19.85 -23.39
C ASP A 335 -14.31 18.35 -23.34
N ALA A 336 -13.52 17.55 -22.62
CA ALA A 336 -13.76 16.13 -22.36
C ALA A 336 -14.71 15.88 -21.16
N ASN A 337 -15.34 16.92 -20.62
CA ASN A 337 -16.18 16.87 -19.42
C ASN A 337 -15.48 16.37 -18.15
N VAL A 338 -14.19 16.64 -18.04
CA VAL A 338 -13.35 16.32 -16.88
C VAL A 338 -13.00 17.61 -16.14
N VAL A 339 -13.13 17.59 -14.81
CA VAL A 339 -12.63 18.58 -13.86
C VAL A 339 -11.29 18.06 -13.33
N PHE A 340 -10.25 18.89 -13.34
CA PHE A 340 -8.95 18.50 -12.79
C PHE A 340 -9.01 18.38 -11.27
N GLY A 341 -9.67 19.33 -10.61
CA GLY A 341 -10.08 19.25 -9.21
C GLY A 341 -8.99 19.60 -8.21
N ASP A 342 -7.73 19.34 -8.52
CA ASP A 342 -6.58 19.62 -7.64
C ASP A 342 -5.60 20.64 -8.25
N LEU A 343 -6.11 21.67 -8.95
CA LEU A 343 -5.23 22.68 -9.55
C LEU A 343 -4.61 23.57 -8.45
N ARG A 344 -3.33 23.34 -8.16
CA ARG A 344 -2.53 24.06 -7.16
C ARG A 344 -1.10 24.26 -7.66
N ASP A 345 -0.39 25.21 -7.06
CA ASP A 345 0.99 25.56 -7.40
C ASP A 345 1.93 24.33 -7.32
N ALA A 346 1.67 23.38 -6.41
CA ALA A 346 2.43 22.14 -6.28
C ALA A 346 2.21 21.15 -7.46
N ASN A 347 1.07 21.25 -8.15
CA ASN A 347 0.68 20.34 -9.24
C ASN A 347 0.96 20.93 -10.64
N ILE A 348 1.64 22.08 -10.69
CA ILE A 348 2.10 22.74 -11.92
C ILE A 348 3.61 22.59 -11.98
N LEU A 349 4.12 21.68 -12.81
CA LEU A 349 5.54 21.41 -12.95
C LEU A 349 6.12 22.18 -14.13
N CYS A 350 7.05 23.09 -13.86
CA CYS A 350 7.80 23.83 -14.86
C CYS A 350 9.13 23.12 -15.13
N PHE A 351 9.45 22.87 -16.40
CA PHE A 351 10.68 22.15 -16.77
C PHE A 351 11.38 22.80 -17.96
N HIS A 352 12.66 22.47 -18.10
CA HIS A 352 13.49 22.86 -19.22
C HIS A 352 14.00 21.61 -19.95
N SER A 353 13.79 21.54 -21.27
CA SER A 353 14.35 20.48 -22.12
C SER A 353 15.81 20.81 -22.44
N GLU A 354 16.71 19.86 -22.18
CA GLU A 354 18.16 19.99 -22.43
C GLU A 354 18.51 19.86 -23.94
N GLU A 355 17.55 19.54 -24.81
CA GLU A 355 17.82 19.18 -26.21
C GLU A 355 18.01 20.37 -27.17
N SER A 356 17.79 21.63 -26.73
CA SER A 356 18.24 22.83 -27.47
C SER A 356 18.20 24.12 -26.61
N ASP A 357 18.87 25.18 -27.04
CA ASP A 357 18.78 26.51 -26.43
C ASP A 357 17.66 27.35 -27.09
N GLY A 358 16.56 27.60 -26.38
CA GLY A 358 15.44 28.41 -26.89
C GLY A 358 14.16 28.38 -26.01
N LEU A 359 13.26 29.36 -26.21
CA LEU A 359 11.97 29.45 -25.50
C LEU A 359 11.04 28.25 -25.78
N ALA A 360 11.27 27.53 -26.88
CA ALA A 360 10.59 26.28 -27.24
C ALA A 360 10.93 25.11 -26.30
N ASN A 361 11.95 25.25 -25.44
CA ASN A 361 12.44 24.22 -24.54
C ASN A 361 11.98 24.41 -23.10
N ARG A 362 10.99 25.27 -22.85
CA ARG A 362 10.36 25.39 -21.54
C ARG A 362 8.91 24.96 -21.63
N GLY A 363 8.52 24.07 -20.73
CA GLY A 363 7.19 23.50 -20.72
C GLY A 363 6.55 23.56 -19.35
N VAL A 364 5.23 23.37 -19.36
CA VAL A 364 4.45 23.13 -18.15
C VAL A 364 3.75 21.80 -18.29
N PHE A 365 3.85 20.99 -17.25
CA PHE A 365 3.02 19.82 -17.06
C PHE A 365 2.09 20.02 -15.88
N LEU A 366 0.84 19.63 -16.06
CA LEU A 366 -0.01 19.29 -14.92
C LEU A 366 0.33 17.88 -14.46
N ILE A 367 0.51 17.72 -13.16
CA ILE A 367 0.79 16.44 -12.50
C ILE A 367 -0.24 16.18 -11.40
N ASP A 368 -0.30 14.95 -10.90
CA ASP A 368 -1.27 14.51 -9.89
C ASP A 368 -2.74 14.50 -10.37
N PHE A 369 -3.10 13.42 -11.06
CA PHE A 369 -4.44 13.19 -11.60
C PHE A 369 -5.33 12.36 -10.65
N ASP A 370 -4.98 12.29 -9.36
CA ASP A 370 -5.71 11.43 -8.42
C ASP A 370 -7.14 11.92 -8.23
N TRP A 371 -7.35 13.24 -8.23
CA TRP A 371 -8.66 13.84 -7.94
C TRP A 371 -9.49 14.10 -9.18
N ALA A 372 -8.89 14.12 -10.37
CA ALA A 372 -9.62 14.43 -11.59
C ALA A 372 -10.85 13.53 -11.76
N GLY A 373 -11.96 14.13 -12.18
CA GLY A 373 -13.26 13.50 -12.16
C GLY A 373 -14.23 14.16 -13.14
N LYS A 374 -15.40 13.58 -13.31
CA LYS A 374 -16.40 14.04 -14.25
C LYS A 374 -17.25 15.18 -13.66
N ASP A 375 -17.41 16.24 -14.45
CA ASP A 375 -18.18 17.43 -14.06
C ASP A 375 -19.62 17.07 -13.67
N GLY A 376 -20.03 17.51 -12.47
CA GLY A 376 -21.38 17.29 -11.95
C GLY A 376 -21.67 15.87 -11.45
N GLN A 377 -20.69 14.95 -11.47
CA GLN A 377 -20.89 13.54 -11.10
C GLN A 377 -19.94 13.10 -9.99
N ASP A 378 -18.64 13.30 -10.18
CA ASP A 378 -17.65 12.85 -9.20
C ASP A 378 -17.54 13.80 -8.02
N LEU A 379 -17.08 13.26 -6.89
CA LEU A 379 -16.98 13.97 -5.62
C LEU A 379 -15.51 14.21 -5.22
N TYR A 380 -15.30 15.33 -4.55
CA TYR A 380 -14.06 15.57 -3.80
C TYR A 380 -13.87 14.51 -2.70
N PRO A 381 -12.61 14.16 -2.36
CA PRO A 381 -12.34 13.21 -1.28
C PRO A 381 -12.87 13.71 0.06
N ALA A 382 -13.24 12.77 0.95
CA ALA A 382 -13.63 13.09 2.33
C ALA A 382 -12.49 13.76 3.13
N THR A 383 -11.24 13.49 2.73
CA THR A 383 -10.02 14.02 3.36
C THR A 383 -9.51 15.30 2.68
N LEU A 384 -10.36 16.01 1.94
CA LEU A 384 -10.00 17.28 1.31
C LEU A 384 -9.51 18.26 2.38
N ASN A 385 -8.28 18.77 2.22
CA ASN A 385 -7.77 19.82 3.09
C ASN A 385 -8.44 21.15 2.76
N THR A 386 -9.31 21.62 3.64
CA THR A 386 -10.07 22.87 3.53
C THR A 386 -9.27 24.13 3.88
N GLU A 387 -8.03 23.99 4.38
CA GLU A 387 -7.14 25.13 4.65
C GLU A 387 -6.50 25.69 3.37
N ASN A 388 -6.48 24.89 2.29
CA ASN A 388 -6.05 25.38 0.99
C ASN A 388 -7.05 26.40 0.43
N PRO A 389 -6.60 27.40 -0.33
CA PRO A 389 -7.49 28.34 -0.99
C PRO A 389 -8.23 27.64 -2.12
N TRP A 390 -9.52 27.37 -1.90
CA TRP A 390 -10.46 26.80 -2.87
C TRP A 390 -11.57 27.80 -3.20
N GLU A 391 -12.33 27.49 -4.25
CA GLU A 391 -13.60 28.16 -4.53
C GLU A 391 -14.60 27.87 -3.38
N GLU A 392 -15.45 28.84 -3.05
CA GLU A 392 -16.29 28.82 -1.83
C GLU A 392 -17.20 27.59 -1.70
N SER A 393 -17.67 27.03 -2.82
CA SER A 393 -18.54 25.85 -2.82
C SER A 393 -17.80 24.51 -2.72
N VAL A 394 -16.47 24.51 -2.80
CA VAL A 394 -15.63 23.31 -2.68
C VAL A 394 -15.63 22.82 -1.24
N ARG A 395 -16.00 21.56 -1.03
CA ARG A 395 -16.10 20.93 0.29
C ARG A 395 -15.86 19.42 0.22
N PRO A 396 -15.48 18.76 1.32
CA PRO A 396 -15.37 17.30 1.36
C PRO A 396 -16.66 16.64 0.88
N LEU A 397 -16.53 15.61 0.02
CA LEU A 397 -17.66 14.93 -0.64
C LEU A 397 -18.57 15.85 -1.48
N GLY A 398 -18.13 17.08 -1.76
CA GLY A 398 -18.82 18.00 -2.66
C GLY A 398 -18.69 17.57 -4.12
N VAL A 399 -19.70 17.87 -4.92
CA VAL A 399 -19.71 17.59 -6.37
C VAL A 399 -18.69 18.47 -7.08
N MET A 400 -17.81 17.86 -7.87
CA MET A 400 -16.81 18.57 -8.66
C MET A 400 -17.47 19.36 -9.80
N ARG A 401 -17.02 20.61 -9.98
CA ARG A 401 -17.52 21.51 -11.04
C ARG A 401 -16.37 22.12 -11.81
N LYS A 402 -16.53 22.30 -13.12
CA LYS A 402 -15.57 23.05 -13.96
C LYS A 402 -15.24 24.45 -13.42
N ALA A 403 -16.22 25.10 -12.79
CA ALA A 403 -16.04 26.39 -12.12
C ALA A 403 -14.96 26.37 -11.02
N HIS A 404 -14.74 25.23 -10.38
CA HIS A 404 -13.70 25.06 -9.35
C HIS A 404 -12.30 25.18 -9.96
N ASP A 405 -12.05 24.57 -11.12
CA ASP A 405 -10.79 24.74 -11.84
C ASP A 405 -10.63 26.17 -12.35
N MET A 406 -11.69 26.78 -12.87
CA MET A 406 -11.64 28.16 -13.39
C MET A 406 -11.29 29.17 -12.30
N TRP A 407 -11.81 28.98 -11.09
CA TRP A 407 -11.44 29.81 -9.95
C TRP A 407 -9.94 29.69 -9.63
N GLN A 408 -9.36 28.50 -9.72
CA GLN A 408 -7.92 28.28 -9.54
C GLN A 408 -7.09 28.89 -10.67
N VAL A 409 -7.56 28.83 -11.92
CA VAL A 409 -6.95 29.55 -13.05
C VAL A 409 -6.95 31.06 -12.79
N ASP A 410 -8.05 31.63 -12.30
CA ASP A 410 -8.13 33.06 -11.98
C ASP A 410 -7.27 33.46 -10.77
N ARG A 411 -7.06 32.53 -9.82
CA ARG A 411 -6.06 32.69 -8.75
C ARG A 411 -4.65 32.78 -9.36
N LEU A 412 -4.29 31.84 -10.24
CA LEU A 412 -3.00 31.81 -10.92
C LEU A 412 -2.76 33.09 -11.75
N LYS A 413 -3.78 33.58 -12.47
CA LYS A 413 -3.72 34.86 -13.21
C LYS A 413 -3.32 36.03 -12.32
N ARG A 414 -3.99 36.16 -11.16
CA ARG A 414 -3.68 37.22 -10.19
C ARG A 414 -2.27 37.09 -9.61
N GLN A 415 -1.79 35.86 -9.45
CA GLN A 415 -0.43 35.59 -8.96
C GLN A 415 0.63 35.95 -10.00
N CYS A 416 0.43 35.59 -11.27
CA CYS A 416 1.30 36.00 -12.38
C CYS A 416 1.35 37.52 -12.53
N ALA A 417 0.22 38.22 -12.35
CA ALA A 417 0.18 39.68 -12.42
C ALA A 417 0.92 40.38 -11.25
N ARG A 418 1.12 39.70 -10.11
CA ARG A 418 1.83 40.23 -8.93
C ARG A 418 3.33 39.94 -8.95
N ASN A 419 3.75 38.90 -9.69
CA ASN A 419 5.14 38.45 -9.82
C ASN A 419 5.56 38.45 -11.31
N PRO A 420 5.66 39.62 -11.95
CA PRO A 420 5.93 39.76 -13.38
C PRO A 420 7.35 39.33 -13.80
#